data_AF-A0A6M4AT86-F1
#
_entry.id   AF-A0A6M4AT86-F1
#
_cell.length_a   1.000
_cell.length_b   1.000
_cell.length_c   1.000
_cell.angle_alpha   90.00
_cell.angle_beta   90.00
_cell.angle_gamma   90.00
#
_symmetry.space_group_name_H-M   'P 1'
#
loop_
_entity.id
_entity.type
_entity.pdbx_description
1 polymer ?
#
loop_
_entity_poly.entity_id
_entity_poly.type
_entity_poly.pdbx_seq_one_letter_code
_entity_poly.pdbx_strand_id
1 'polypeptide(L)'
;MSSPAPRKPSNKSVVITARIDPETAALLDKVGAAQGRSRSWLVAQAVKKMAEEEAAYLAFIQEGLDDIAAGRTVPHEEVMAWLHDRYGEALERAEPMGSKAA
;
A
#
# COMPACT_ATOMS: atom_id res chain seq x y z
N MET A 1 -9.03 33.58 16.99
CA MET A 1 -9.40 32.89 15.74
C MET A 1 -10.03 31.55 16.15
N SER A 2 -11.36 31.45 16.09
CA SER A 2 -12.06 30.25 16.55
C SER A 2 -11.92 29.16 15.50
N SER A 3 -11.18 28.10 15.81
CA SER A 3 -11.13 26.89 14.99
C SER A 3 -12.54 26.26 14.96
N PRO A 4 -13.13 25.95 13.80
CA PRO A 4 -14.42 25.29 13.76
C PRO A 4 -14.27 23.83 14.19
N ALA A 5 -15.15 23.40 15.10
CA ALA A 5 -15.21 22.03 15.59
C ALA A 5 -15.32 20.99 14.46
N PRO A 6 -14.77 19.77 14.62
CA PRO A 6 -14.85 18.73 13.62
C PRO A 6 -16.31 18.38 13.35
N ARG A 7 -16.73 18.48 12.08
CA ARG A 7 -18.09 18.06 11.68
C ARG A 7 -18.19 16.55 11.84
N LYS A 8 -19.23 16.09 12.53
CA LYS A 8 -19.63 14.68 12.65
C LYS A 8 -19.59 14.02 11.25
N PRO A 9 -18.94 12.86 11.06
CA PRO A 9 -18.92 12.21 9.76
C PRO A 9 -20.37 11.88 9.36
N SER A 10 -20.87 12.51 8.30
CA SER A 10 -22.17 12.18 7.76
C SER A 10 -22.08 10.80 7.12
N ASN A 11 -22.98 9.88 7.46
CA ASN A 11 -23.06 8.53 6.91
C ASN A 11 -23.56 8.52 5.43
N LYS A 12 -23.03 9.44 4.61
CA LYS A 12 -23.46 9.70 3.25
C LYS A 12 -22.37 9.23 2.30
N SER A 13 -22.73 8.37 1.36
CA SER A 13 -21.85 7.99 0.26
C SER A 13 -21.53 9.21 -0.61
N VAL A 14 -20.29 9.28 -1.07
CA VAL A 14 -19.84 10.26 -2.07
C VAL A 14 -19.88 9.59 -3.44
N VAL A 15 -20.46 10.25 -4.43
CA VAL A 15 -20.49 9.77 -5.81
C VAL A 15 -19.29 10.32 -6.55
N ILE A 16 -18.53 9.43 -7.19
CA ILE A 16 -17.39 9.76 -8.03
C ILE A 16 -17.74 9.35 -9.46
N THR A 17 -17.62 10.29 -10.40
CA THR A 17 -17.80 10.03 -11.84
C THR A 17 -16.43 9.91 -12.49
N ALA A 18 -16.14 8.76 -13.10
CA ALA A 18 -14.90 8.50 -13.81
C ALA A 18 -15.18 7.94 -15.21
N ARG A 19 -14.30 8.25 -16.16
CA ARG A 19 -14.31 7.63 -17.49
C ARG A 19 -13.55 6.31 -17.41
N ILE A 20 -14.15 5.26 -17.90
CA ILE A 20 -13.57 3.92 -18.00
C ILE A 20 -13.59 3.54 -19.48
N ASP A 21 -12.50 2.98 -19.98
CA ASP A 21 -12.42 2.52 -21.35
C ASP A 21 -13.33 1.29 -21.60
N PRO A 22 -13.73 1.02 -22.85
CA PRO A 22 -14.68 -0.05 -23.14
C PRO A 22 -14.17 -1.45 -22.77
N GLU A 23 -12.86 -1.70 -22.85
CA GLU A 23 -12.27 -3.00 -22.54
C GLU A 23 -12.36 -3.28 -21.03
N THR A 24 -12.00 -2.30 -20.20
CA THR A 24 -12.17 -2.38 -18.74
C THR A 24 -13.64 -2.53 -18.36
N ALA A 25 -14.55 -1.82 -19.02
CA ALA A 25 -15.99 -1.96 -18.78
C ALA A 25 -16.49 -3.40 -19.06
N ALA A 26 -16.03 -4.02 -20.14
CA ALA A 26 -16.35 -5.40 -20.48
C ALA A 26 -15.77 -6.42 -19.48
N LEU A 27 -14.58 -6.16 -18.94
CA LEU A 27 -14.01 -6.98 -17.86
C LEU A 27 -14.85 -6.88 -16.59
N LEU A 28 -15.28 -5.68 -16.21
CA LEU A 28 -16.17 -5.47 -15.06
C LEU A 28 -17.51 -6.19 -15.23
N ASP A 29 -18.04 -6.27 -16.45
CA ASP A 29 -19.23 -7.07 -16.75
C ASP A 29 -19.02 -8.56 -16.51
N LYS A 30 -17.94 -9.11 -17.05
CA LYS A 30 -17.62 -10.53 -16.89
C LYS A 30 -17.46 -10.90 -15.42
N VAL A 31 -16.72 -10.07 -14.67
CA VAL A 31 -16.51 -10.28 -13.22
C VAL A 31 -17.82 -10.12 -12.45
N GLY A 32 -18.60 -9.09 -12.76
CA GLY A 32 -19.89 -8.83 -12.12
C GLY A 32 -20.89 -9.95 -12.32
N ALA A 33 -20.99 -10.48 -13.55
CA ALA A 33 -21.84 -11.61 -13.88
C ALA A 33 -21.44 -12.88 -13.10
N ALA A 34 -20.13 -13.16 -13.00
CA ALA A 34 -19.63 -14.32 -12.25
C ALA A 34 -19.84 -14.21 -10.73
N GLN A 35 -19.83 -13.00 -10.17
CA GLN A 35 -19.91 -12.77 -8.72
C GLN A 35 -21.30 -12.32 -8.23
N GLY A 36 -22.25 -12.08 -9.13
CA GLY A 36 -23.56 -11.51 -8.79
C GLY A 36 -23.47 -10.06 -8.28
N ARG A 37 -22.55 -9.26 -8.82
CA ARG A 37 -22.27 -7.88 -8.38
C ARG A 37 -22.39 -6.88 -9.53
N SER A 38 -22.82 -5.66 -9.21
CA SER A 38 -22.88 -4.56 -10.18
C SER A 38 -21.49 -3.97 -10.44
N ARG A 39 -21.30 -3.37 -11.62
CA ARG A 39 -20.05 -2.63 -11.95
C ARG A 39 -19.73 -1.58 -10.89
N SER A 40 -20.72 -0.79 -10.46
CA SER A 40 -20.52 0.25 -9.46
C SER A 40 -20.07 -0.31 -8.11
N TRP A 41 -20.57 -1.50 -7.72
CA TRP A 41 -20.09 -2.16 -6.51
C TRP A 41 -18.63 -2.59 -6.65
N LEU A 42 -18.26 -3.21 -7.79
CA LEU A 42 -16.88 -3.61 -8.06
C LEU A 42 -15.92 -2.42 -8.08
N VAL A 43 -16.29 -1.33 -8.73
CA VAL A 43 -15.51 -0.09 -8.76
C VAL A 43 -15.35 0.48 -7.35
N ALA A 44 -16.43 0.52 -6.55
CA ALA A 44 -16.34 0.99 -5.17
C ALA A 44 -15.39 0.13 -4.31
N GLN A 45 -15.41 -1.19 -4.47
CA GLN A 45 -14.46 -2.06 -3.77
C GLN A 45 -13.02 -1.87 -4.24
N ALA A 46 -12.80 -1.74 -5.54
CA ALA A 46 -11.46 -1.51 -6.10
C ALA A 46 -10.87 -0.18 -5.60
N VAL A 47 -11.66 0.89 -5.63
CA VAL A 47 -11.25 2.22 -5.12
C VAL A 47 -10.97 2.17 -3.63
N LYS A 48 -11.83 1.49 -2.85
CA LYS A 48 -11.62 1.33 -1.41
C LYS A 48 -10.30 0.64 -1.12
N LYS A 49 -10.06 -0.53 -1.74
CA LYS A 49 -8.85 -1.33 -1.54
C LYS A 49 -7.60 -0.51 -1.86
N MET A 50 -7.57 0.15 -3.03
CA MET A 50 -6.46 1.01 -3.42
C MET A 50 -6.24 2.13 -2.39
N ALA A 51 -7.30 2.83 -1.96
CA ALA A 51 -7.16 3.93 -1.02
C ALA A 51 -6.64 3.47 0.36
N GLU A 52 -7.07 2.30 0.83
CA GLU A 52 -6.58 1.71 2.08
C GLU A 52 -5.09 1.32 1.97
N GLU A 53 -4.68 0.71 0.86
CA GLU A 53 -3.29 0.31 0.60
C GLU A 53 -2.36 1.53 0.49
N GLU A 54 -2.76 2.55 -0.29
CA GLU A 54 -1.98 3.78 -0.46
C GLU A 54 -1.89 4.58 0.85
N ALA A 55 -2.98 4.69 1.61
CA ALA A 55 -2.95 5.37 2.90
C ALA A 55 -2.03 4.66 3.90
N ALA A 56 -2.06 3.33 3.95
CA ALA A 56 -1.17 2.55 4.79
C ALA A 56 0.30 2.70 4.38
N TYR A 57 0.59 2.69 3.07
CA TYR A 57 1.95 2.88 2.56
C TYR A 57 2.51 4.25 2.90
N LEU A 58 1.72 5.32 2.70
CA LEU A 58 2.12 6.68 3.06
C LEU A 58 2.33 6.83 4.57
N ALA A 59 1.47 6.22 5.39
CA ALA A 59 1.63 6.22 6.85
C ALA A 59 2.92 5.51 7.28
N PHE A 60 3.22 4.35 6.69
CA PHE A 60 4.45 3.61 6.94
C PHE A 60 5.71 4.41 6.60
N ILE A 61 5.72 5.11 5.45
CA ILE A 61 6.83 6.00 5.09
C ILE A 61 6.98 7.13 6.12
N GLN A 62 5.88 7.77 6.51
CA GLN A 62 5.92 8.88 7.45
C GLN A 62 6.45 8.44 8.82
N GLU A 63 6.08 7.26 9.31
CA GLU A 63 6.63 6.68 10.54
C GLU A 63 8.16 6.55 10.46
N GLY A 64 8.69 6.01 9.36
CA GLY A 64 10.14 5.91 9.16
C GLY A 64 10.84 7.27 9.11
N LEU A 65 10.23 8.28 8.48
CA LEU A 65 10.76 9.65 8.46
C LEU A 65 10.77 10.26 9.87
N ASP A 66 9.73 10.01 10.66
CA ASP A 66 9.63 10.49 12.04
C ASP A 66 10.65 9.79 12.96
N ASP A 67 10.92 8.50 12.74
CA ASP A 67 11.98 7.75 13.43
C ASP A 67 13.36 8.31 13.11
N ILE A 68 13.65 8.61 11.84
CA ILE A 68 14.89 9.27 11.42
C ILE A 68 15.02 10.62 12.12
N ALA A 69 13.98 11.46 12.07
CA ALA A 69 13.99 12.78 12.69
C ALA A 69 14.18 12.73 14.22
N ALA A 70 13.67 11.68 14.86
CA ALA A 70 13.81 11.46 16.30
C ALA A 70 15.08 10.68 16.69
N GLY A 71 15.92 10.29 15.72
CA GLY A 71 17.13 9.50 15.97
C GLY A 71 16.85 8.06 16.44
N ARG A 72 15.66 7.51 16.18
CA ARG A 72 15.27 6.13 16.50
C ARG A 72 15.70 5.14 15.41
N THR A 73 16.93 5.27 14.92
CA THR A 73 17.48 4.39 13.88
C THR A 73 18.58 3.50 14.46
N VAL A 74 18.81 2.36 13.80
CA VAL A 74 19.90 1.44 14.14
C VAL A 74 20.97 1.53 13.06
N PRO A 75 22.27 1.57 13.40
CA PRO A 75 23.34 1.56 12.41
C PRO A 75 23.33 0.31 11.54
N HIS A 76 23.76 0.44 10.29
CA HIS A 76 23.72 -0.65 9.31
C HIS A 76 24.56 -1.86 9.77
N GLU A 77 25.73 -1.62 10.34
CA GLU A 77 26.65 -2.64 10.85
C GLU A 77 26.03 -3.51 11.94
N GLU A 78 25.20 -2.92 12.80
CA GLU A 78 24.51 -3.63 13.88
C GLU A 78 23.39 -4.51 13.31
N VAL A 79 22.64 -4.02 12.32
CA VAL A 79 21.63 -4.82 11.61
C VAL A 79 22.27 -6.01 10.89
N MET A 80 23.41 -5.82 10.23
CA MET A 80 24.11 -6.90 9.52
C MET A 80 24.69 -7.93 10.48
N ALA A 81 25.26 -7.51 11.61
CA ALA A 81 25.72 -8.42 12.66
C ALA A 81 24.56 -9.27 13.21
N TRP A 82 23.41 -8.65 13.47
CA TRP A 82 22.20 -9.34 13.92
C TRP A 82 21.66 -10.35 12.89
N LEU A 83 21.65 -9.98 11.60
CA LEU A 83 21.23 -10.87 10.52
C LEU A 83 22.17 -12.07 10.34
N HIS A 84 23.49 -11.86 10.42
CA HIS A 84 24.46 -12.95 10.31
C HIS A 84 24.37 -13.94 11.48
N ASP A 85 24.21 -13.43 12.70
CA ASP A 85 24.03 -14.28 13.89
C ASP A 85 22.80 -15.20 13.76
N ARG A 86 21.70 -14.66 13.21
CA ARG A 86 20.41 -15.36 13.15
C ARG A 86 20.20 -16.20 11.88
N TYR A 87 20.80 -15.80 10.76
CA TYR A 87 20.54 -16.36 9.43
C TYR A 87 21.80 -16.64 8.61
N GLY A 88 22.99 -16.64 9.21
CA GLY A 88 24.30 -16.76 8.52
C GLY A 88 24.36 -17.88 7.48
N GLU A 89 23.97 -19.11 7.83
CA GLU A 89 23.99 -20.26 6.90
C GLU A 89 22.98 -20.15 5.72
N ALA A 90 21.94 -19.31 5.85
CA ALA A 90 20.96 -19.05 4.79
C ALA A 90 21.40 -17.87 3.90
N LEU A 91 22.08 -16.88 4.47
CA LEU A 91 22.64 -15.74 3.75
C LEU A 91 23.88 -16.13 2.93
N GLU A 92 24.74 -17.00 3.44
CA GLU A 92 25.91 -17.53 2.71
C GLU A 92 25.54 -18.42 1.51
N ARG A 93 24.35 -19.04 1.54
CA ARG A 93 23.81 -19.82 0.42
C ARG A 93 23.19 -18.93 -0.66
N ALA A 94 22.85 -17.70 -0.31
CA ALA A 94 22.29 -16.69 -1.19
C ALA A 94 23.39 -15.78 -1.78
N GLU A 95 24.37 -16.37 -2.46
CA GLU A 95 25.34 -15.62 -3.29
C GLU A 95 24.72 -15.31 -4.68
N PRO A 96 25.11 -14.21 -5.37
CA PRO A 96 24.33 -12.99 -5.44
C PRO A 96 23.44 -12.90 -6.70
N MET A 97 22.26 -12.28 -6.58
CA MET A 97 21.57 -11.69 -7.75
C MET A 97 22.31 -10.43 -8.20
N GLY A 98 23.52 -10.62 -8.73
CA GLY A 98 24.44 -9.53 -9.04
C GLY A 98 25.68 -9.96 -9.81
N SER A 99 25.57 -10.96 -10.70
CA SER A 99 26.56 -11.19 -11.75
C SER A 99 25.88 -11.43 -13.09
N LYS A 100 25.42 -10.35 -13.71
CA LYS A 100 25.53 -10.21 -15.17
C LYS A 100 26.56 -9.12 -15.42
N ALA A 101 27.80 -9.56 -15.58
CA ALA A 101 28.87 -8.76 -16.16
C ALA A 101 28.45 -8.28 -17.56
N ALA A 102 28.82 -7.03 -17.85
CA ALA A 102 28.98 -6.52 -19.20
C ALA A 102 30.12 -7.25 -19.93
#